data_AF-A0A2H3J5P9-F1
#
_entry.id   AF-A0A2H3J5P9-F1
#
_cell.length_a   1.000
_cell.length_b   1.000
_cell.length_c   1.000
_cell.angle_alpha   90.00
_cell.angle_beta   90.00
_cell.angle_gamma   90.00
#
_symmetry.space_group_name_H-M   'P 1'
#
loop_
_entity.id
_entity.type
_entity.pdbx_description
1 polymer ?
#
loop_
_entity_poly.entity_id
_entity_poly.type
_entity_poly.pdbx_seq_one_letter_code
_entity_poly.pdbx_strand_id
1 'polypeptide(L)'
;PPEFSGDANAIKEWLFKMENYLDKVKIYDNRGKISKALSRLTGTAFRYTKDIKDKYSCGENIGTWVDFIAGIRRTYLKKTDKEVAKLEFDKHFSGEPGKEDLKEKGFFTYCEEFHQLAKLGEYDNSSLLDKLKDTLP
;
A
#
# COMPACT_ATOMS: atom_id res chain seq x y z
N PRO A 1 -0.56 18.47 -14.57
CA PRO A 1 -0.58 17.62 -13.37
C PRO A 1 0.45 18.08 -12.32
N PRO A 2 0.22 17.91 -11.02
CA PRO A 2 1.24 18.14 -9.98
C PRO A 2 2.43 17.16 -10.12
N GLU A 3 3.54 17.48 -9.47
CA GLU A 3 4.68 16.56 -9.34
C GLU A 3 4.45 15.57 -8.20
N PHE A 4 5.10 14.41 -8.26
CA PHE A 4 5.04 13.39 -7.21
C PHE A 4 6.43 12.93 -6.84
N SER A 5 6.79 13.13 -5.57
CA SER A 5 8.10 12.78 -5.04
C SER A 5 8.15 11.43 -4.32
N GLY A 6 7.00 10.78 -4.09
CA GLY A 6 6.91 9.49 -3.37
C GLY A 6 6.08 9.50 -2.08
N ASP A 7 5.29 10.55 -1.80
CA ASP A 7 4.46 10.63 -0.58
C ASP A 7 3.23 9.69 -0.67
N ALA A 8 3.15 8.73 0.25
CA ALA A 8 2.07 7.74 0.32
C ALA A 8 0.69 8.37 0.59
N ASN A 9 0.62 9.52 1.28
CA ASN A 9 -0.64 10.21 1.56
C ASN A 9 -1.15 10.98 0.34
N ALA A 10 -0.24 11.45 -0.50
CA ALA A 10 -0.55 12.25 -1.69
C ALA A 10 -0.82 11.42 -2.95
N ILE A 11 -0.52 10.11 -2.95
CA ILE A 11 -0.60 9.30 -4.18
C ILE A 11 -2.01 9.20 -4.76
N LYS A 12 -3.05 9.06 -3.91
CA LYS A 12 -4.45 8.97 -4.37
C LYS A 12 -4.87 10.27 -5.07
N GLU A 13 -4.57 11.41 -4.46
CA GLU A 13 -4.86 12.73 -5.01
C GLU A 13 -4.06 13.00 -6.29
N TRP A 14 -2.77 12.63 -6.29
CA TRP A 14 -1.91 12.78 -7.45
C TRP A 14 -2.39 11.96 -8.65
N LEU A 15 -2.79 10.70 -8.43
CA LEU A 15 -3.36 9.84 -9.46
C LEU A 15 -4.63 10.43 -10.06
N PHE A 16 -5.54 10.91 -9.21
CA PHE A 16 -6.77 11.57 -9.67
C PHE A 16 -6.45 12.82 -10.51
N LYS A 17 -5.57 13.70 -10.04
CA LYS A 17 -5.16 14.91 -10.79
C LYS A 17 -4.42 14.56 -12.09
N MET A 18 -3.71 13.44 -12.13
CA MET A 18 -3.05 12.95 -13.34
C MET A 18 -4.08 12.48 -14.38
N GLU A 19 -5.05 11.66 -13.99
CA GLU A 19 -6.11 11.18 -14.89
C GLU A 19 -6.93 12.33 -15.46
N ASN A 20 -7.36 13.29 -14.61
CA ASN A 20 -8.07 14.49 -15.06
C ASN A 20 -7.24 15.32 -16.06
N TYR A 21 -5.93 15.43 -15.83
CA TYR A 21 -5.07 16.13 -16.78
C TYR A 21 -4.99 15.40 -18.12
N LEU A 22 -4.75 14.09 -18.10
CA LEU A 22 -4.64 13.26 -19.30
C LEU A 22 -5.90 13.34 -20.16
N ASP A 23 -7.07 13.33 -19.52
CA ASP A 23 -8.35 13.53 -20.21
C ASP A 23 -8.47 14.93 -20.83
N LYS A 24 -8.15 15.98 -20.07
CA LYS A 24 -8.17 17.37 -20.56
C LYS A 24 -7.25 17.59 -21.77
N VAL A 25 -6.08 16.95 -21.79
CA VAL A 25 -5.13 17.04 -22.92
C VAL A 25 -5.33 15.97 -23.98
N LYS A 26 -6.38 15.13 -23.85
CA LYS A 26 -6.77 14.09 -24.81
C LYS A 26 -5.66 13.06 -25.09
N ILE A 27 -4.86 12.72 -24.07
CA ILE A 27 -3.85 11.65 -24.17
C ILE A 27 -4.51 10.34 -23.75
N TYR A 28 -4.81 9.49 -24.73
CA TYR A 28 -5.54 8.23 -24.51
C TYR A 28 -4.66 6.98 -24.62
N ASP A 29 -3.55 7.05 -25.35
CA ASP A 29 -2.66 5.92 -25.56
C ASP A 29 -1.79 5.61 -24.34
N ASN A 30 -1.47 4.33 -24.14
CA ASN A 30 -0.73 3.88 -22.97
C ASN A 30 0.66 4.53 -22.87
N ARG A 31 1.38 4.63 -23.99
CA ARG A 31 2.75 5.14 -24.02
C ARG A 31 2.79 6.61 -23.64
N GLY A 32 1.88 7.42 -24.19
CA GLY A 32 1.71 8.83 -23.88
C GLY A 32 1.30 9.08 -22.43
N LYS A 33 0.37 8.30 -21.89
CA LYS A 33 -0.04 8.39 -20.48
C LYS A 33 1.13 8.10 -19.53
N ILE A 34 1.86 7.00 -19.76
CA ILE A 34 3.01 6.63 -18.94
C ILE A 34 4.13 7.67 -19.08
N SER A 35 4.46 8.10 -20.29
CA SER A 35 5.46 9.14 -20.54
C SER A 35 5.15 10.43 -19.77
N LYS A 36 3.88 10.87 -19.82
CA LYS A 36 3.47 12.07 -19.09
C LYS A 36 3.53 11.89 -17.57
N ALA A 37 3.17 10.72 -17.07
CA ALA A 37 3.28 10.42 -15.64
C ALA A 37 4.75 10.42 -15.19
N LEU A 38 5.64 9.75 -15.93
CA LEU A 38 7.09 9.72 -15.69
C LEU A 38 7.69 11.13 -15.66
N SER A 39 7.23 12.04 -16.53
CA SER A 39 7.70 13.42 -16.57
C SER A 39 7.32 14.26 -15.34
N ARG A 40 6.45 13.75 -14.46
CA ARG A 40 6.01 14.41 -13.23
C ARG A 40 6.48 13.68 -11.98
N LEU A 41 7.20 12.56 -12.13
CA LEU A 41 7.86 11.91 -11.00
C LEU A 41 9.16 12.65 -10.68
N THR A 42 9.38 12.90 -9.40
CA THR A 42 10.59 13.54 -8.87
C THR A 42 11.09 12.73 -7.66
N GLY A 43 12.24 13.10 -7.09
CA GLY A 43 12.73 12.52 -5.83
C GLY A 43 12.84 10.99 -5.84
N THR A 44 12.28 10.35 -4.81
CA THR A 44 12.34 8.88 -4.67
C THR A 44 11.45 8.20 -5.71
N ALA A 45 10.28 8.75 -6.03
CA ALA A 45 9.41 8.25 -7.10
C ALA A 45 10.11 8.13 -8.45
N PHE A 46 10.90 9.14 -8.81
CA PHE A 46 11.69 9.11 -10.03
C PHE A 46 12.74 7.99 -10.04
N ARG A 47 13.41 7.74 -8.90
CA ARG A 47 14.44 6.69 -8.78
C ARG A 47 13.84 5.29 -8.92
N TYR A 48 12.64 5.07 -8.39
CA TYR A 48 11.99 3.76 -8.42
C TYR A 48 11.47 3.37 -9.81
N THR A 49 11.19 4.33 -10.69
CA THR A 49 10.73 4.07 -12.07
C THR A 49 11.84 4.13 -13.10
N LYS A 50 13.11 4.01 -12.66
CA LYS A 50 14.27 4.17 -13.55
C LYS A 50 14.29 3.13 -14.66
N ASP A 51 13.96 1.88 -14.36
CA ASP A 51 13.90 0.78 -15.33
C ASP A 51 12.87 1.05 -16.45
N ILE A 52 11.69 1.56 -16.10
CA ILE A 52 10.65 1.92 -17.07
C ILE A 52 11.10 3.12 -17.92
N LYS A 53 11.80 4.08 -17.31
CA LYS A 53 12.36 5.24 -18.01
C LYS A 53 13.47 4.85 -18.99
N ASP A 54 14.33 3.91 -18.60
CA ASP A 54 15.40 3.40 -19.45
C ASP A 54 14.78 2.67 -20.66
N LYS A 55 13.78 1.80 -20.43
CA LYS A 55 12.99 1.17 -21.51
C LYS A 55 12.30 2.19 -22.42
N TYR A 56 11.70 3.24 -21.85
CA TYR A 56 11.07 4.30 -22.63
C TYR A 56 12.07 4.99 -23.56
N SER A 57 13.27 5.28 -23.03
CA SER A 57 14.35 5.96 -23.75
C SER A 57 14.94 5.09 -24.86
N CYS A 58 15.01 3.77 -24.65
CA CYS A 58 15.42 2.78 -25.65
C CYS A 58 14.35 2.48 -26.71
N GLY A 59 13.17 3.10 -26.64
CA GLY A 59 12.06 2.82 -27.56
C GLY A 59 11.34 1.50 -27.29
N GLU A 60 11.69 0.80 -26.21
CA GLU A 60 11.14 -0.51 -25.86
C GLU A 60 9.67 -0.43 -25.41
N ASN A 61 9.06 -1.59 -25.27
CA ASN A 61 7.71 -1.71 -24.71
C ASN A 61 7.75 -1.42 -23.20
N ILE A 62 7.01 -0.39 -22.79
CA ILE A 62 6.90 0.06 -21.39
C ILE A 62 5.60 -0.40 -20.71
N GLY A 63 4.84 -1.28 -21.36
CA GLY A 63 3.62 -1.88 -20.82
C GLY A 63 2.37 -1.01 -20.98
N THR A 64 1.33 -1.36 -20.23
CA THR A 64 0.03 -0.68 -20.27
C THR A 64 -0.08 0.36 -19.16
N TRP A 65 -0.96 1.35 -19.35
CA TRP A 65 -1.26 2.34 -18.31
C TRP A 65 -1.76 1.67 -17.02
N VAL A 66 -2.56 0.61 -17.15
CA VAL A 66 -3.12 -0.14 -16.03
C VAL A 66 -2.01 -0.78 -15.19
N ASP A 67 -1.05 -1.44 -15.83
CA ASP A 67 0.08 -2.08 -15.14
C ASP A 67 0.98 -1.05 -14.45
N PHE A 68 1.20 0.09 -15.10
CA PHE A 68 1.98 1.18 -14.54
C PHE A 68 1.32 1.75 -13.28
N ILE A 69 0.01 2.04 -13.30
CA ILE A 69 -0.71 2.51 -12.12
C ILE A 69 -0.75 1.45 -11.02
N ALA A 70 -0.94 0.18 -11.36
CA ALA A 70 -0.88 -0.91 -10.40
C ALA A 70 0.49 -1.00 -9.72
N GLY A 71 1.58 -0.82 -10.46
CA GLY A 71 2.94 -0.74 -9.93
C GLY A 71 3.15 0.44 -9.00
N ILE A 72 2.74 1.65 -9.42
CA ILE A 72 2.83 2.86 -8.59
C ILE A 72 2.02 2.73 -7.31
N ARG A 73 0.79 2.20 -7.39
CA ARG A 73 -0.03 1.91 -6.20
C ARG A 73 0.65 0.87 -5.32
N ARG A 74 1.17 -0.23 -5.87
CA ARG A 74 1.88 -1.23 -5.05
C ARG A 74 3.10 -0.65 -4.34
N THR A 75 3.79 0.32 -4.94
CA THR A 75 5.00 0.92 -4.36
C THR A 75 4.69 1.99 -3.31
N TYR A 76 3.73 2.88 -3.59
CA TYR A 76 3.47 4.07 -2.75
C TYR A 76 2.16 4.01 -1.98
N LEU A 77 1.24 3.12 -2.35
CA LEU A 77 0.05 2.79 -1.57
C LEU A 77 0.34 1.63 -0.60
N LYS A 78 1.61 1.30 -0.34
CA LYS A 78 2.04 0.22 0.55
C LYS A 78 1.68 0.57 2.00
N LYS A 79 0.50 0.07 2.38
CA LYS A 79 -0.07 -0.16 3.70
C LYS A 79 -0.01 1.02 4.65
N THR A 80 -1.13 1.75 4.73
CA THR A 80 -1.44 2.58 5.91
C THR A 80 -1.20 1.77 7.18
N ASP A 81 -0.79 2.38 8.29
CA ASP A 81 -0.54 1.70 9.59
C ASP A 81 -1.64 0.70 9.95
N LYS A 82 -2.88 0.99 9.55
CA LYS A 82 -4.03 0.08 9.60
C LYS A 82 -3.82 -1.28 8.93
N GLU A 83 -3.33 -1.32 7.70
CA GLU A 83 -3.11 -2.56 6.95
C GLU A 83 -1.88 -3.32 7.45
N VAL A 84 -0.88 -2.62 8.01
CA VAL A 84 0.26 -3.24 8.70
C VAL A 84 -0.21 -3.86 10.01
N ALA A 85 -0.92 -3.09 10.83
CA ALA A 85 -1.50 -3.54 12.08
C ALA A 85 -2.42 -4.75 11.87
N LYS A 86 -3.24 -4.79 10.81
CA LYS A 86 -4.05 -5.98 10.49
C LYS A 86 -3.23 -7.24 10.24
N LEU A 87 -2.10 -7.13 9.56
CA LEU A 87 -1.26 -8.29 9.26
C LEU A 87 -0.46 -8.76 10.47
N GLU A 88 0.07 -7.81 11.24
CA GLU A 88 0.74 -8.14 12.50
C GLU A 88 -0.26 -8.75 13.48
N PHE A 89 -1.48 -8.22 13.52
CA PHE A 89 -2.56 -8.75 14.34
C PHE A 89 -2.94 -10.18 13.94
N ASP A 90 -3.17 -10.45 12.65
CA ASP A 90 -3.51 -11.79 12.18
C ASP A 90 -2.36 -12.81 12.36
N LYS A 91 -1.11 -12.35 12.38
CA LYS A 91 0.07 -13.19 12.59
C LYS A 91 0.26 -13.61 14.06
N HIS A 92 0.00 -12.69 14.99
CA HIS A 92 0.30 -12.88 16.41
C HIS A 92 -0.93 -13.24 17.26
N PHE A 93 -2.15 -13.05 16.73
CA PHE A 93 -3.39 -13.22 17.48
C PHE A 93 -4.39 -14.14 16.79
N SER A 94 -3.91 -15.21 16.13
CA SER A 94 -4.75 -16.27 15.56
C SER A 94 -4.02 -17.62 15.58
N GLY A 95 -4.76 -18.70 15.86
CA GLY A 95 -4.26 -20.08 15.87
C GLY A 95 -3.18 -20.39 16.92
N GLU A 96 -2.42 -21.45 16.66
CA GLU A 96 -1.31 -21.92 17.53
C GLU A 96 -0.23 -20.85 17.79
N PRO A 97 0.19 -20.01 16.82
CA PRO A 97 1.14 -18.92 17.07
C PRO A 97 0.63 -17.94 18.13
N GLY A 98 -0.67 -17.64 18.14
CA GLY A 98 -1.26 -16.77 19.16
C GLY A 98 -1.30 -17.40 20.55
N LYS A 99 -1.47 -18.72 20.65
CA LYS A 99 -1.40 -19.45 21.93
C LYS A 99 0.03 -19.52 22.47
N GLU A 100 1.02 -19.62 21.60
CA GLU A 100 2.44 -19.61 21.96
C GLU A 100 2.88 -18.20 22.42
N ASP A 101 2.54 -17.15 21.66
CA ASP A 101 2.80 -15.76 22.02
C ASP A 101 2.15 -15.40 23.38
N LEU A 102 0.94 -15.90 23.64
CA LEU A 102 0.25 -15.71 24.91
C LEU A 102 1.02 -16.34 26.08
N LYS A 103 1.61 -17.53 25.89
CA LYS A 103 2.40 -18.24 26.90
C LYS A 103 3.74 -17.56 27.14
N GLU A 104 4.38 -17.05 26.09
CA GLU A 104 5.69 -16.40 26.18
C GLU A 104 5.62 -15.00 26.81
N LYS A 105 4.66 -14.18 26.39
CA LYS A 105 4.53 -12.77 26.80
C LYS A 105 3.68 -12.56 28.05
N GLY A 106 2.88 -13.57 28.41
CA GLY A 106 1.91 -13.50 29.48
C GLY A 106 0.62 -12.76 29.09
N PHE A 107 -0.48 -13.09 29.77
CA PHE A 107 -1.83 -12.66 29.41
C PHE A 107 -2.02 -11.14 29.35
N PHE A 108 -1.44 -10.39 30.30
CA PHE A 108 -1.62 -8.94 30.35
C PHE A 108 -0.95 -8.21 29.18
N THR A 109 0.32 -8.52 28.90
CA THR A 109 1.07 -7.96 27.77
C THR A 109 0.40 -8.32 26.44
N TYR A 110 -0.04 -9.57 26.32
CA TYR A 110 -0.76 -10.05 25.13
C TYR A 110 -2.06 -9.27 24.89
N CYS A 111 -2.88 -9.05 25.92
CA CYS A 111 -4.13 -8.30 25.80
C CYS A 111 -3.90 -6.81 25.48
N GLU A 112 -2.81 -6.22 25.99
CA GLU A 112 -2.45 -4.84 25.69
C GLU A 112 -2.04 -4.67 24.22
N GLU A 113 -1.13 -5.53 23.73
CA GLU A 113 -0.73 -5.55 22.31
C GLU A 113 -1.92 -5.83 21.39
N PHE A 114 -2.78 -6.78 21.76
CA PHE A 114 -4.03 -7.08 21.06
C PHE A 114 -4.90 -5.84 20.92
N HIS A 115 -5.16 -5.12 22.01
CA HIS A 115 -6.04 -3.95 21.98
C HIS A 115 -5.41 -2.80 21.16
N GLN A 116 -4.11 -2.56 21.30
CA GLN A 116 -3.42 -1.52 20.53
C GLN A 116 -3.47 -1.80 19.02
N LEU A 117 -3.14 -3.02 18.61
CA LEU A 117 -3.15 -3.41 17.19
C LEU A 117 -4.58 -3.52 16.63
N ALA A 118 -5.54 -3.98 17.42
CA ALA A 118 -6.96 -3.99 17.05
C ALA A 118 -7.49 -2.58 16.78
N LYS A 119 -7.12 -1.61 17.64
CA LYS A 119 -7.49 -0.21 17.50
C LYS A 119 -6.84 0.43 16.29
N LEU A 120 -5.54 0.18 16.06
CA LEU A 120 -4.81 0.67 14.88
C LEU A 120 -5.35 0.06 13.58
N GLY A 121 -5.73 -1.22 13.62
CA GLY A 121 -6.34 -1.94 12.50
C GLY A 121 -7.81 -1.59 12.24
N GLU A 122 -8.47 -0.84 13.13
CA GLU A 122 -9.92 -0.59 13.11
C GLU A 122 -10.73 -1.89 12.90
N TYR A 123 -10.44 -2.92 13.70
CA TYR A 123 -11.24 -4.15 13.70
C TYR A 123 -12.60 -3.90 14.36
N ASP A 124 -13.63 -4.58 13.86
CA ASP A 124 -14.93 -4.65 14.52
C ASP A 124 -14.91 -5.60 15.72
N ASN A 125 -15.74 -5.32 16.73
CA ASN A 125 -15.77 -6.09 17.96
C ASN A 125 -16.14 -7.57 17.76
N SER A 126 -16.96 -7.89 16.73
CA SER A 126 -17.32 -9.28 16.41
C SER A 126 -16.12 -10.09 15.95
N SER A 127 -15.33 -9.56 15.00
CA SER A 127 -14.11 -10.20 14.50
C SER A 127 -13.04 -10.37 15.59
N LEU A 128 -12.96 -9.43 16.53
CA LEU A 128 -12.03 -9.52 17.67
C LEU A 128 -12.41 -10.64 18.63
N LEU A 129 -13.70 -10.81 18.92
CA LEU A 129 -14.18 -11.86 19.82
C LEU A 129 -13.92 -13.27 19.27
N ASP A 130 -14.10 -13.47 17.97
CA ASP A 130 -13.87 -14.78 17.36
C ASP A 130 -12.38 -15.16 17.34
N LYS A 131 -11.48 -14.18 17.20
CA LYS A 131 -10.05 -14.40 17.30
C LYS A 131 -9.59 -14.70 18.73
N LEU A 132 -10.16 -14.03 19.73
CA LEU A 132 -9.87 -14.34 21.14
C LEU A 132 -10.32 -15.76 21.53
N LYS A 133 -11.46 -16.23 21.03
CA LYS A 133 -11.92 -17.61 21.27
C LYS A 133 -10.98 -18.66 20.67
N ASP A 134 -10.26 -18.31 19.61
CA ASP A 134 -9.34 -19.20 18.92
C ASP A 134 -7.96 -19.27 19.60
N THR A 135 -7.52 -18.18 20.23
CA THR A 135 -6.18 -18.08 20.86
C THR A 135 -6.16 -18.20 22.37
N LEU A 136 -7.27 -17.96 23.06
CA LEU A 136 -7.35 -18.19 24.49
C LEU A 136 -7.60 -19.69 24.78
N PRO A 137 -6.92 -20.26 25.78
CA PRO A 137 -7.16 -21.64 26.20
C PRO A 137 -8.55 -21.85 26.83
#